data_AF-A0A519EFI5-F1
#
_entry.id   AF-A0A519EFI5-F1
#
_cell.length_a   1.000
_cell.length_b   1.000
_cell.length_c   1.000
_cell.angle_alpha   90.00
_cell.angle_beta   90.00
_cell.angle_gamma   90.00
#
_symmetry.space_group_name_H-M   'P 1'
#
loop_
_entity.id
_entity.type
_entity.pdbx_description
1 polymer ?
#
loop_
_entity_poly.entity_id
_entity_poly.type
_entity_poly.pdbx_seq_one_letter_code
_entity_poly.pdbx_strand_id
1 'polypeptide(L)'
;MSAHQATEILDRQLLLQLGERLRRLRKSQGLGTVDMAAKVGVTRNTLRAVEAGDPATSIGTYLRVMSVLGVSGELALLAGDVLQPPPADSAAARSRREAPAVRVEVSASNAKHRLQDLQSIAMHQEAVRLAKADPALIQKAQATVERWLSSGDARSATLWREWQDILSEGAWRKVLGATRRAQQLRQTSPLVTILPEEVRQRILRQVNQLKNGVILDSGVGTPPAESSETP
;
A
#
# COMPACT_ATOMS: atom_id res chain seq x y z
N MET A 1 -0.61 -1.94 -21.78
CA MET A 1 -0.63 -2.02 -20.30
C MET A 1 0.74 -1.60 -19.82
N SER A 2 0.86 -0.46 -19.14
CA SER A 2 2.18 0.02 -18.73
C SER A 2 2.57 -0.66 -17.42
N ALA A 3 3.73 -1.31 -17.38
CA ALA A 3 4.31 -1.96 -16.19
C ALA A 3 4.21 -1.09 -14.93
N HIS A 4 4.28 0.22 -15.11
CA HIS A 4 4.14 1.27 -14.11
C HIS A 4 2.95 1.13 -13.13
N GLN A 5 1.77 0.71 -13.61
CA GLN A 5 0.57 0.62 -12.74
C GLN A 5 0.56 -0.62 -11.83
N ALA A 6 1.26 -1.70 -12.20
CA ALA A 6 1.44 -2.86 -11.32
C ALA A 6 2.49 -2.55 -10.23
N THR A 7 3.48 -1.72 -10.57
CA THR A 7 4.51 -1.23 -9.66
C THR A 7 3.91 -0.41 -8.52
N GLU A 8 2.98 0.51 -8.79
CA GLU A 8 2.38 1.38 -7.75
C GLU A 8 1.68 0.62 -6.60
N ILE A 9 0.95 -0.47 -6.91
CA ILE A 9 0.27 -1.27 -5.89
C ILE A 9 1.28 -2.10 -5.08
N LEU A 10 2.30 -2.62 -5.74
CA LEU A 10 3.38 -3.33 -5.09
C LEU A 10 4.16 -2.40 -4.14
N ASP A 11 4.54 -1.21 -4.61
CA ASP A 11 5.23 -0.19 -3.81
C ASP A 11 4.42 0.18 -2.57
N ARG A 12 3.12 0.36 -2.74
CA ARG A 12 2.20 0.61 -1.63
C ARG A 12 2.17 -0.55 -0.64
N GLN A 13 2.13 -1.78 -1.13
CA GLN A 13 2.12 -2.97 -0.28
C GLN A 13 3.43 -3.13 0.50
N LEU A 14 4.57 -2.83 -0.13
CA LEU A 14 5.88 -2.85 0.53
C LEU A 14 5.94 -1.82 1.66
N LEU A 15 5.44 -0.60 1.44
CA LEU A 15 5.35 0.43 2.47
C LEU A 15 4.43 0.04 3.64
N LEU A 16 3.27 -0.56 3.35
CA LEU A 16 2.37 -1.08 4.39
C LEU A 16 3.05 -2.14 5.26
N GLN A 17 3.75 -3.08 4.63
CA GLN A 17 4.50 -4.12 5.35
C GLN A 17 5.63 -3.53 6.18
N LEU A 18 6.35 -2.53 5.66
CA LEU A 18 7.37 -1.80 6.41
C LEU A 18 6.77 -1.13 7.65
N GLY A 19 5.70 -0.34 7.48
CA GLY A 19 5.02 0.34 8.58
C GLY A 19 4.58 -0.63 9.68
N GLU A 20 4.01 -1.78 9.32
CA GLU A 20 3.58 -2.78 10.31
C GLU A 20 4.76 -3.52 10.97
N ARG A 21 5.87 -3.77 10.26
CA ARG A 21 7.11 -4.27 10.88
C ARG A 21 7.62 -3.30 11.95
N LEU A 22 7.71 -2.01 11.62
CA LEU A 22 8.15 -0.98 12.57
C LEU A 22 7.20 -0.86 13.76
N ARG A 23 5.89 -0.92 13.54
CA ARG A 23 4.89 -0.92 14.60
C ARG A 23 5.02 -2.12 15.54
N ARG A 24 5.22 -3.31 15.00
CA ARG A 24 5.44 -4.53 15.80
C ARG A 24 6.72 -4.43 16.61
N LEU A 25 7.80 -3.94 16.01
CA LEU A 25 9.09 -3.76 16.69
C LEU A 25 8.99 -2.74 17.83
N ARG A 26 8.31 -1.62 17.61
CA ARG A 26 8.02 -0.66 18.69
C ARG A 26 7.27 -1.33 19.85
N LYS A 27 6.21 -2.10 19.54
CA LYS A 27 5.41 -2.79 20.57
C LYS A 27 6.21 -3.85 21.32
N SER A 28 7.08 -4.60 20.65
CA SER A 28 7.94 -5.59 21.33
C SER A 28 8.97 -4.95 22.25
N GLN A 29 9.34 -3.69 22.01
CA GLN A 29 10.17 -2.88 22.90
C GLN A 29 9.37 -2.18 24.02
N GLY A 30 8.06 -2.44 24.16
CA GLY A 30 7.21 -1.84 25.19
C GLY A 30 6.94 -0.34 25.00
N LEU A 31 7.29 0.25 23.86
CA LEU A 31 7.17 1.68 23.62
C LEU A 31 5.74 2.07 23.22
N GLY A 32 5.13 3.00 23.97
CA GLY A 32 3.85 3.60 23.61
C GLY A 32 3.94 4.47 22.36
N THR A 33 2.81 4.73 21.70
CA THR A 33 2.78 5.66 20.54
C THR A 33 3.16 7.08 20.94
N VAL A 34 2.81 7.51 22.16
CA VAL A 34 3.17 8.85 22.66
C VAL A 34 4.67 8.94 22.93
N ASP A 35 5.20 7.98 23.68
CA ASP A 35 6.60 7.95 24.09
C ASP A 35 7.53 7.82 22.89
N MET A 36 7.17 6.96 21.92
CA MET A 36 7.95 6.84 20.69
C MET A 36 7.92 8.13 19.87
N ALA A 37 6.75 8.77 19.73
CA ALA A 37 6.65 10.01 18.97
C ALA A 37 7.52 11.11 19.59
N ALA A 38 7.54 11.19 20.93
CA ALA A 38 8.43 12.09 21.67
C ALA A 38 9.92 11.74 21.44
N LYS A 39 10.31 10.47 21.57
CA LYS A 39 11.70 10.01 21.33
C LYS A 39 12.21 10.30 19.92
N VAL A 40 11.34 10.21 18.93
CA VAL A 40 11.66 10.47 17.51
C VAL A 40 11.64 11.97 17.19
N GLY A 41 11.03 12.80 18.05
CA GLY A 41 10.85 14.23 17.81
C GLY A 41 9.78 14.54 16.77
N VAL A 42 8.69 13.77 16.74
CA VAL A 42 7.57 13.95 15.79
C VAL A 42 6.21 13.96 16.48
N THR A 43 5.19 14.40 15.76
CA THR A 43 3.81 14.33 16.29
C THR A 43 3.32 12.88 16.33
N ARG A 44 2.32 12.61 17.20
CA ARG A 44 1.62 11.31 17.23
C ARG A 44 1.01 10.93 15.88
N ASN A 45 0.55 11.93 15.12
CA ASN A 45 -0.01 11.70 13.79
C ASN A 45 1.08 11.29 12.78
N THR A 46 2.25 11.92 12.86
CA THR A 46 3.40 11.57 12.01
C THR A 46 3.89 10.14 12.28
N LEU A 47 4.02 9.73 13.54
CA LEU A 47 4.38 8.34 13.86
C LEU A 47 3.32 7.35 13.35
N ARG A 48 2.04 7.69 13.49
CA ARG A 48 0.95 6.86 12.94
C ARG A 48 0.98 6.76 11.42
N ALA A 49 1.38 7.83 10.71
CA ALA A 49 1.53 7.82 9.26
C ALA A 49 2.67 6.88 8.82
N VAL A 50 3.81 6.93 9.51
CA VAL A 50 4.92 5.98 9.34
C VAL A 50 4.46 4.53 9.56
N GLU A 51 3.79 4.25 10.68
CA GLU A 51 3.29 2.90 10.99
C GLU A 51 2.21 2.41 10.03
N ALA A 52 1.52 3.33 9.35
CA ALA A 52 0.54 3.03 8.31
C ALA A 52 1.16 2.98 6.90
N GLY A 53 2.49 3.09 6.79
CA GLY A 53 3.22 3.06 5.53
C GLY A 53 2.85 4.18 4.57
N ASP A 54 2.39 5.35 5.05
CA ASP A 54 1.97 6.47 4.21
C ASP A 54 3.08 6.91 3.22
N PRO A 55 2.86 6.86 1.89
CA PRO A 55 3.86 7.26 0.89
C PRO A 55 4.16 8.77 0.92
N ALA A 56 3.26 9.61 1.45
CA ALA A 56 3.49 11.04 1.58
C ALA A 56 4.42 11.38 2.74
N THR A 57 4.73 10.42 3.62
CA THR A 57 5.66 10.64 4.72
C THR A 57 7.09 10.58 4.22
N SER A 58 7.89 11.61 4.54
CA SER A 58 9.28 11.68 4.07
C SER A 58 10.10 10.47 4.50
N ILE A 59 10.99 9.98 3.63
CA ILE A 59 11.90 8.87 3.93
C ILE A 59 12.78 9.17 5.16
N GLY A 60 13.17 10.42 5.37
CA GLY A 60 13.90 10.86 6.56
C GLY A 60 13.10 10.66 7.86
N THR A 61 11.78 10.77 7.82
CA THR A 61 10.92 10.45 8.98
C THR A 61 10.92 8.95 9.28
N TYR A 62 10.83 8.09 8.25
CA TYR A 62 10.97 6.64 8.43
C TYR A 62 12.31 6.29 9.07
N LEU A 63 13.40 6.92 8.60
CA LEU A 63 14.74 6.69 9.14
C LEU A 63 14.91 7.11 10.59
N ARG A 64 14.35 8.26 11.00
CA ARG A 64 14.38 8.65 12.41
C ARG A 64 13.66 7.62 13.29
N VAL A 65 12.53 7.08 12.84
CA VAL A 65 11.82 5.99 13.54
C VAL A 65 12.68 4.73 13.60
N MET A 66 13.27 4.31 12.48
CA MET A 66 14.15 3.15 12.40
C MET A 66 15.38 3.28 13.30
N SER A 67 15.96 4.48 13.39
CA SER A 67 17.11 4.78 14.25
C SER A 67 16.78 4.60 15.72
N VAL A 68 15.63 5.10 16.19
CA VAL A 68 15.19 4.91 17.58
C VAL A 68 14.86 3.44 17.87
N LEU A 69 14.39 2.69 16.87
CA LEU A 69 14.13 1.25 16.99
C LEU A 69 15.37 0.36 16.84
N GLY A 70 16.53 0.92 16.46
CA GLY A 70 17.80 0.19 16.29
C GLY A 70 17.94 -0.59 14.98
N VAL A 71 17.15 -0.26 13.96
CA VAL A 71 17.14 -0.96 12.65
C VAL A 71 17.51 -0.06 11.46
N SER A 72 18.10 1.11 11.71
CA SER A 72 18.54 2.03 10.64
C SER A 72 19.56 1.40 9.70
N GLY A 73 20.39 0.47 10.20
CA GLY A 73 21.38 -0.26 9.40
C GLY A 73 20.77 -1.12 8.28
N GLU A 74 19.51 -1.53 8.40
CA GLU A 74 18.82 -2.25 7.33
C GLU A 74 18.66 -1.39 6.06
N LEU A 75 18.65 -0.06 6.19
CA LEU A 75 18.61 0.82 5.02
C LEU A 75 19.88 0.70 4.18
N ALA A 76 21.04 0.43 4.79
CA ALA A 76 22.28 0.22 4.06
C ALA A 76 22.24 -1.05 3.19
N LEU A 77 21.32 -1.99 3.50
CA LEU A 77 21.07 -3.20 2.73
C LEU A 77 19.94 -2.99 1.69
N LEU A 78 19.18 -1.90 1.80
CA LEU A 78 18.08 -1.56 0.90
C LEU A 78 18.67 -0.97 -0.39
N ALA A 79 18.47 -1.66 -1.51
CA ALA A 79 19.11 -1.38 -2.82
C ALA A 79 20.60 -1.76 -2.92
N GLY A 80 21.04 -2.81 -2.22
CA GLY A 80 22.30 -3.47 -2.55
C GLY A 80 22.31 -4.03 -3.99
N ASP A 81 23.50 -4.35 -4.47
CA ASP A 81 23.81 -4.68 -5.88
C ASP A 81 23.15 -5.97 -6.36
N VAL A 82 22.53 -6.72 -5.43
CA VAL A 82 21.90 -8.02 -5.68
C VAL A 82 20.89 -7.94 -6.80
N LEU A 83 20.07 -6.88 -6.90
CA LEU A 83 19.04 -6.75 -7.94
C LEU A 83 19.47 -5.85 -9.10
N GLN A 84 20.73 -5.44 -9.19
CA GLN A 84 21.20 -4.64 -10.32
C GLN A 84 21.85 -5.55 -11.37
N PRO A 85 21.54 -5.37 -12.67
CA PRO A 85 22.26 -6.07 -13.71
C PRO A 85 23.74 -5.64 -13.65
N PRO A 86 24.69 -6.60 -13.75
CA PRO A 86 26.10 -6.27 -13.72
C PRO A 86 26.47 -5.34 -14.89
N PRO A 87 27.41 -4.39 -14.70
CA PRO A 87 27.86 -3.51 -15.78
C PRO A 87 28.34 -4.33 -16.98
N ALA A 88 28.02 -3.87 -18.20
CA ALA A 88 28.22 -4.63 -19.45
C ALA A 88 29.65 -5.17 -19.64
N ASP A 89 30.67 -4.46 -19.14
CA ASP A 89 32.09 -4.82 -19.27
C ASP A 89 32.66 -5.63 -18.09
N SER A 90 31.83 -5.95 -17.10
CA SER A 90 32.26 -6.67 -15.90
C SER A 90 32.40 -8.17 -16.15
N ALA A 91 33.30 -8.83 -15.41
CA ALA A 91 33.41 -10.29 -15.41
C ALA A 91 32.08 -10.98 -15.01
N ALA A 92 31.25 -10.31 -14.22
CA ALA A 92 29.92 -10.78 -13.83
C ALA A 92 28.91 -10.77 -14.99
N ALA A 93 28.95 -9.76 -15.89
CA ALA A 93 28.11 -9.70 -17.09
C ALA A 93 28.46 -10.77 -18.13
N ARG A 94 29.71 -11.22 -18.16
CA ARG A 94 30.16 -12.35 -19.00
C ARG A 94 29.85 -13.72 -18.39
N SER A 95 29.34 -13.76 -17.15
CA SER A 95 29.01 -15.01 -16.48
C SER A 95 27.63 -15.51 -16.94
N ARG A 96 27.50 -16.82 -17.19
CA ARG A 96 26.22 -17.49 -17.49
C ARG A 96 25.33 -17.70 -16.25
N ARG A 97 25.64 -17.08 -15.11
CA ARG A 97 24.78 -17.21 -13.91
C ARG A 97 23.48 -16.47 -14.18
N GLU A 98 22.36 -17.16 -13.99
CA GLU A 98 21.03 -16.54 -14.02
C GLU A 98 20.99 -15.35 -13.07
N ALA A 99 20.37 -14.26 -13.52
CA ALA A 99 20.19 -13.07 -12.70
C ALA A 99 19.43 -13.45 -11.42
N PRO A 100 19.81 -12.91 -10.25
CA PRO A 100 19.11 -13.16 -9.00
C PRO A 100 17.69 -12.58 -9.07
N ALA A 101 16.72 -13.44 -9.38
CA ALA A 101 15.31 -13.09 -9.34
C ALA A 101 14.77 -13.23 -7.91
N VAL A 102 14.29 -12.14 -7.31
CA VAL A 102 13.60 -12.19 -6.03
C VAL A 102 12.11 -12.44 -6.27
N ARG A 103 11.66 -13.66 -5.94
CA ARG A 103 10.23 -14.00 -5.94
C ARG A 103 9.59 -13.50 -4.65
N VAL A 104 8.71 -12.50 -4.76
CA VAL A 104 7.91 -12.04 -3.62
C VAL A 104 6.66 -12.92 -3.51
N GLU A 105 6.72 -13.94 -2.67
CA GLU A 105 5.57 -14.80 -2.36
C GLU A 105 4.74 -14.20 -1.23
N VAL A 106 3.46 -13.91 -1.50
CA VAL A 106 2.48 -13.54 -0.46
C VAL A 106 1.80 -14.83 0.03
N SER A 107 2.42 -15.51 1.01
CA SER A 107 2.02 -16.85 1.48
C SER A 107 0.56 -16.97 1.98
N ALA A 108 -0.08 -18.11 1.65
CA ALA A 108 -1.51 -18.27 1.39
C ALA A 108 -2.48 -18.62 2.55
N SER A 109 -2.04 -19.17 3.69
CA SER A 109 -2.98 -19.77 4.67
C SER A 109 -3.82 -18.74 5.47
N ASN A 110 -3.27 -17.54 5.68
CA ASN A 110 -3.96 -16.36 6.19
C ASN A 110 -4.32 -15.37 5.06
N ALA A 111 -4.17 -15.80 3.80
CA ALA A 111 -4.11 -14.90 2.66
C ALA A 111 -5.47 -14.62 2.05
N LYS A 112 -6.47 -15.49 2.13
CA LYS A 112 -7.82 -15.14 1.61
C LYS A 112 -8.38 -13.91 2.32
N HIS A 113 -8.29 -13.86 3.65
CA HIS A 113 -8.73 -12.71 4.45
C HIS A 113 -7.85 -11.48 4.25
N ARG A 114 -6.52 -11.64 4.13
CA ARG A 114 -5.61 -10.51 3.84
C ARG A 114 -5.75 -9.98 2.42
N LEU A 115 -5.96 -10.82 1.41
CA LEU A 115 -6.20 -10.40 0.03
C LEU A 115 -7.55 -9.69 -0.09
N GLN A 116 -8.58 -10.19 0.59
CA GLN A 116 -9.87 -9.49 0.64
C GLN A 116 -9.72 -8.13 1.33
N ASP A 117 -8.91 -8.04 2.38
CA ASP A 117 -8.60 -6.78 3.04
C ASP A 117 -7.76 -5.83 2.15
N LEU A 118 -6.78 -6.36 1.41
CA LEU A 118 -5.98 -5.60 0.44
C LEU A 118 -6.84 -5.07 -0.71
N GLN A 119 -7.71 -5.91 -1.27
CA GLN A 119 -8.68 -5.51 -2.28
C GLN A 119 -9.59 -4.41 -1.74
N SER A 120 -10.12 -4.61 -0.53
CA SER A 120 -10.96 -3.61 0.14
C SER A 120 -10.19 -2.30 0.30
N ILE A 121 -8.98 -2.32 0.85
CA ILE A 121 -8.14 -1.13 1.03
C ILE A 121 -7.87 -0.45 -0.32
N ALA A 122 -7.44 -1.19 -1.35
CA ALA A 122 -7.12 -0.62 -2.66
C ALA A 122 -8.33 0.08 -3.30
N MET A 123 -9.52 -0.55 -3.26
CA MET A 123 -10.76 0.07 -3.75
C MET A 123 -11.11 1.35 -2.98
N HIS A 124 -10.94 1.34 -1.66
CA HIS A 124 -11.24 2.50 -0.82
C HIS A 124 -10.24 3.63 -1.03
N GLN A 125 -8.95 3.33 -1.22
CA GLN A 125 -7.94 4.34 -1.52
C GLN A 125 -8.23 5.04 -2.83
N GLU A 126 -8.57 4.28 -3.87
CA GLU A 126 -8.86 4.86 -5.19
C GLU A 126 -10.17 5.65 -5.16
N ALA A 127 -11.19 5.17 -4.46
CA ALA A 127 -12.41 5.93 -4.27
C ALA A 127 -12.16 7.24 -3.49
N VAL A 128 -11.29 7.23 -2.47
CA VAL A 128 -10.87 8.45 -1.76
C VAL A 128 -10.09 9.40 -2.68
N ARG A 129 -9.21 8.87 -3.54
CA ARG A 129 -8.46 9.67 -4.51
C ARG A 129 -9.39 10.40 -5.47
N LEU A 130 -10.37 9.67 -6.02
CA LEU A 130 -11.40 10.23 -6.90
C LEU A 130 -12.28 11.25 -6.15
N ALA A 131 -12.74 10.92 -4.94
CA ALA A 131 -13.55 11.83 -4.13
C ALA A 131 -12.81 13.13 -3.77
N LYS A 132 -11.50 13.08 -3.55
CA LYS A 132 -10.68 14.29 -3.34
C LYS A 132 -10.50 15.13 -4.61
N ALA A 133 -10.51 14.49 -5.78
CA ALA A 133 -10.34 15.16 -7.07
C ALA A 133 -11.65 15.75 -7.61
N ASP A 134 -12.80 15.14 -7.26
CA ASP A 134 -14.12 15.55 -7.73
C ASP A 134 -15.13 15.62 -6.55
N PRO A 135 -15.46 16.84 -6.07
CA PRO A 135 -16.47 17.04 -5.02
C PRO A 135 -17.86 16.49 -5.36
N ALA A 136 -18.22 16.33 -6.64
CA ALA A 136 -19.51 15.76 -7.03
C ALA A 136 -19.63 14.28 -6.61
N LEU A 137 -18.50 13.56 -6.56
CA LEU A 137 -18.48 12.18 -6.07
C LEU A 137 -18.71 12.10 -4.55
N ILE A 138 -18.27 13.11 -3.79
CA ILE A 138 -18.57 13.21 -2.35
C ILE A 138 -20.09 13.40 -2.15
N GLN A 139 -20.71 14.30 -2.93
CA GLN A 139 -22.16 14.54 -2.85
C GLN A 139 -22.96 13.28 -3.22
N LYS A 140 -22.53 12.55 -4.25
CA LYS A 140 -23.15 11.26 -4.63
C LYS A 140 -23.02 10.19 -3.53
N ALA A 141 -21.87 10.13 -2.87
CA ALA A 141 -21.67 9.24 -1.72
C ALA A 141 -22.55 9.64 -0.54
N GLN A 142 -22.66 10.94 -0.23
CA GLN A 142 -23.53 11.46 0.84
C GLN A 142 -25.00 11.13 0.58
N ALA A 143 -25.51 11.38 -0.64
CA ALA A 143 -26.88 11.03 -1.03
C ALA A 143 -27.16 9.53 -0.94
N THR A 144 -26.14 8.68 -1.16
CA THR A 144 -26.26 7.22 -1.00
C THR A 144 -26.39 6.84 0.48
N VAL A 145 -25.56 7.44 1.35
CA VAL A 145 -25.63 7.23 2.81
C VAL A 145 -26.97 7.70 3.38
N GLU A 146 -27.45 8.86 2.95
CA GLU A 146 -28.73 9.43 3.38
C GLU A 146 -29.89 8.51 3.00
N ARG A 147 -29.92 7.99 1.76
CA ARG A 147 -30.91 7.01 1.33
C ARG A 147 -30.89 5.76 2.20
N TRP A 148 -29.71 5.24 2.54
CA TRP A 148 -29.57 4.09 3.44
C TRP A 148 -30.04 4.38 4.86
N LEU A 149 -29.78 5.58 5.40
CA LEU A 149 -30.29 6.00 6.69
C LEU A 149 -31.82 6.12 6.72
N SER A 150 -32.44 6.53 5.61
CA SER A 150 -33.91 6.64 5.51
C SER A 150 -34.63 5.30 5.33
N SER A 151 -33.95 4.25 4.85
CA SER A 151 -34.58 2.98 4.46
C SER A 151 -33.97 1.71 5.09
N GLY A 152 -32.92 1.84 5.88
CA GLY A 152 -32.09 0.71 6.32
C GLY A 152 -32.28 0.26 7.78
N ASP A 153 -31.60 -0.84 8.11
CA ASP A 153 -31.60 -1.49 9.43
C ASP A 153 -30.88 -0.65 10.51
N ALA A 154 -31.51 -0.52 11.68
CA ALA A 154 -31.01 0.24 12.83
C ALA A 154 -29.60 -0.18 13.28
N ARG A 155 -29.21 -1.43 13.02
CA ARG A 155 -27.89 -1.98 13.38
C ARG A 155 -26.71 -1.31 12.66
N SER A 156 -26.91 -0.86 11.42
CA SER A 156 -25.85 -0.22 10.62
C SER A 156 -25.89 1.30 10.63
N ALA A 157 -26.96 1.89 11.19
CA ALA A 157 -27.17 3.34 11.24
C ALA A 157 -26.00 4.09 11.88
N THR A 158 -25.38 3.54 12.93
CA THR A 158 -24.21 4.15 13.60
C THR A 158 -23.01 4.25 12.66
N LEU A 159 -22.78 3.25 11.80
CA LEU A 159 -21.68 3.27 10.82
C LEU A 159 -21.97 4.24 9.69
N TRP A 160 -23.23 4.36 9.27
CA TRP A 160 -23.64 5.30 8.22
C TRP A 160 -23.56 6.76 8.67
N ARG A 161 -23.92 7.07 9.92
CA ARG A 161 -23.69 8.41 10.50
C ARG A 161 -22.20 8.73 10.57
N GLU A 162 -21.38 7.78 11.02
CA GLU A 162 -19.91 7.97 11.02
C GLU A 162 -19.37 8.19 9.59
N TRP A 163 -19.95 7.54 8.59
CA TRP A 163 -19.63 7.81 7.19
C TRP A 163 -20.04 9.20 6.72
N GLN A 164 -21.19 9.72 7.18
CA GLN A 164 -21.62 11.09 6.89
C GLN A 164 -20.60 12.11 7.43
N ASP A 165 -20.12 11.91 8.66
CA ASP A 165 -19.07 12.73 9.28
C ASP A 165 -17.74 12.60 8.52
N ILE A 166 -17.37 11.39 8.09
CA ILE A 166 -16.14 11.17 7.30
C ILE A 166 -16.18 11.91 5.96
N LEU A 167 -17.34 11.89 5.28
CA LEU A 167 -17.54 12.55 4.00
C LEU A 167 -17.55 14.08 4.14
N SER A 168 -18.14 14.62 5.21
CA SER A 168 -18.19 16.07 5.46
C SER A 168 -16.85 16.64 5.93
N GLU A 169 -16.18 15.95 6.86
CA GLU A 169 -14.90 16.40 7.44
C GLU A 169 -13.67 16.00 6.61
N GLY A 170 -13.84 15.14 5.59
CA GLY A 170 -12.72 14.56 4.84
C GLY A 170 -11.83 13.66 5.70
N ALA A 171 -12.38 13.01 6.72
CA ALA A 171 -11.66 12.21 7.71
C ALA A 171 -11.24 10.80 7.20
N TRP A 172 -10.77 10.71 5.95
CA TRP A 172 -10.47 9.48 5.21
C TRP A 172 -9.56 8.49 5.95
N ARG A 173 -8.70 9.00 6.85
CA ARG A 173 -7.82 8.19 7.70
C ARG A 173 -8.59 7.19 8.58
N LYS A 174 -9.84 7.47 8.95
CA LYS A 174 -10.69 6.56 9.74
C LYS A 174 -11.02 5.27 8.97
N VAL A 175 -11.06 5.34 7.63
CA VAL A 175 -11.42 4.22 6.74
C VAL A 175 -10.20 3.46 6.23
N LEU A 176 -9.09 4.18 6.00
CA LEU A 176 -7.86 3.60 5.42
C LEU A 176 -6.94 2.92 6.46
N GLY A 177 -7.32 2.93 7.75
CA GLY A 177 -6.53 2.31 8.81
C GLY A 177 -6.61 0.77 8.83
N ALA A 178 -5.63 0.14 9.48
CA ALA A 178 -5.61 -1.31 9.75
C ALA A 178 -6.35 -1.70 11.04
N THR A 179 -7.28 -0.87 11.54
CA THR A 179 -8.02 -1.15 12.78
C THR A 179 -9.29 -1.96 12.48
N ARG A 180 -9.78 -2.73 13.46
CA ARG A 180 -11.06 -3.44 13.35
C ARG A 180 -12.22 -2.49 12.99
N ARG A 181 -12.21 -1.27 13.54
CA ARG A 181 -13.20 -0.22 13.22
C ARG A 181 -13.10 0.26 11.77
N ALA A 182 -11.89 0.48 11.26
CA ALA A 182 -11.67 0.83 9.86
C ALA A 182 -12.14 -0.30 8.92
N GLN A 183 -11.88 -1.56 9.28
CA GLN A 183 -12.38 -2.71 8.54
C GLN A 183 -13.92 -2.77 8.52
N GLN A 184 -14.58 -2.50 9.65
CA GLN A 184 -16.05 -2.39 9.73
C GLN A 184 -16.59 -1.26 8.84
N LEU A 185 -15.96 -0.09 8.85
CA LEU A 185 -16.35 1.03 7.98
C LEU A 185 -16.21 0.67 6.50
N ARG A 186 -15.17 -0.07 6.12
CA ARG A 186 -14.98 -0.55 4.74
C ARG A 186 -16.02 -1.59 4.31
N GLN A 187 -16.59 -2.35 5.23
CA GLN A 187 -17.65 -3.33 4.94
C GLN A 187 -18.99 -2.65 4.60
N THR A 188 -19.24 -1.46 5.13
CA THR A 188 -20.49 -0.71 4.94
C THR A 188 -20.30 0.58 4.13
N SER A 189 -19.30 0.58 3.26
CA SER A 189 -18.82 1.79 2.60
C SER A 189 -19.69 2.24 1.44
N PRO A 190 -20.09 3.53 1.40
CA PRO A 190 -20.73 4.13 0.24
C PRO A 190 -19.73 4.39 -0.89
N LEU A 191 -18.41 4.37 -0.63
CA LEU A 191 -17.39 4.77 -1.61
C LEU A 191 -17.22 3.76 -2.76
N VAL A 192 -17.67 2.51 -2.59
CA VAL A 192 -17.60 1.51 -3.68
C VAL A 192 -18.63 1.81 -4.78
N THR A 193 -19.73 2.50 -4.46
CA THR A 193 -20.80 2.83 -5.43
C THR A 193 -20.43 4.00 -6.35
N ILE A 194 -19.44 4.81 -5.97
CA ILE A 194 -18.92 5.93 -6.76
C ILE A 194 -17.72 5.53 -7.63
N LEU A 195 -17.17 4.33 -7.42
CA LEU A 195 -16.01 3.84 -8.17
C LEU A 195 -16.45 3.34 -9.56
N PRO A 196 -15.89 3.87 -10.68
CA PRO A 196 -16.19 3.39 -12.02
C PRO A 196 -15.88 1.89 -12.18
N GLU A 197 -16.64 1.19 -13.03
CA GLU A 197 -16.51 -0.25 -13.22
C GLU A 197 -15.12 -0.63 -13.74
N GLU A 198 -14.57 0.17 -14.64
CA GLU A 198 -13.26 -0.04 -15.25
C GLU A 198 -12.14 0.02 -14.19
N VAL A 199 -12.29 0.91 -13.22
CA VAL A 199 -11.36 1.08 -12.10
C VAL A 199 -11.45 -0.13 -11.16
N ARG A 200 -12.68 -0.56 -10.84
CA ARG A 200 -12.94 -1.75 -10.01
C ARG A 200 -12.32 -3.01 -10.62
N GLN A 201 -12.56 -3.24 -11.92
CA GLN A 201 -12.03 -4.39 -12.65
C GLN A 201 -10.50 -4.38 -12.73
N ARG A 202 -9.89 -3.20 -12.88
CA ARG A 202 -8.43 -3.05 -12.85
C ARG A 202 -7.84 -3.45 -11.50
N ILE A 203 -8.39 -2.97 -10.39
CA ILE A 203 -7.94 -3.31 -9.04
C ILE A 203 -8.07 -4.82 -8.79
N LEU A 204 -9.19 -5.42 -9.19
CA LEU A 204 -9.41 -6.87 -9.07
C LEU A 204 -8.35 -7.68 -9.82
N ARG A 205 -8.02 -7.30 -11.07
CA ARG A 205 -6.98 -7.98 -11.85
C ARG A 205 -5.61 -7.87 -11.19
N GLN A 206 -5.24 -6.69 -10.66
CA GLN A 206 -3.95 -6.47 -10.00
C GLN A 206 -3.80 -7.29 -8.72
N VAL A 207 -4.84 -7.34 -7.87
CA VAL A 207 -4.83 -8.16 -6.65
C VAL A 207 -4.71 -9.65 -6.98
N ASN A 208 -5.33 -10.10 -8.06
CA ASN A 208 -5.22 -11.49 -8.51
C ASN A 208 -3.83 -11.83 -9.07
N GLN A 209 -3.14 -10.87 -9.70
CA GLN A 209 -1.73 -11.05 -10.12
C GLN A 209 -0.80 -11.20 -8.92
N LEU A 210 -0.99 -10.39 -7.86
CA LEU A 210 -0.23 -10.52 -6.61
C LEU A 210 -0.43 -11.88 -5.93
N LYS A 211 -1.65 -12.46 -6.04
CA LYS A 211 -1.95 -13.81 -5.55
C LYS A 211 -1.11 -14.89 -6.25
N ASN A 212 -0.82 -14.69 -7.53
CA ASN A 212 -0.08 -15.65 -8.35
C ASN A 212 1.45 -15.45 -8.25
N GLY A 213 1.90 -14.50 -7.43
CA GLY A 213 3.31 -14.11 -7.30
C GLY A 213 3.72 -13.08 -8.35
N VAL A 214 4.46 -12.05 -7.92
CA VAL A 214 5.10 -11.08 -8.82
C VAL A 214 6.59 -11.36 -8.79
N ILE A 215 7.16 -11.63 -9.97
CA ILE A 215 8.61 -11.73 -10.15
C ILE A 215 9.12 -10.31 -10.40
N LEU A 216 10.02 -9.85 -9.53
CA LEU A 216 10.81 -8.66 -9.76
C LEU A 216 12.08 -9.09 -10.49
N ASP A 217 12.08 -8.94 -11.81
CA ASP A 217 13.27 -9.10 -12.64
C ASP A 217 13.96 -7.74 -12.80
N SER A 218 15.29 -7.72 -12.79
CA SER A 218 16.12 -6.51 -12.90
C SER A 218 16.24 -6.01 -14.34
N GLY A 219 15.16 -6.13 -15.10
CA GLY A 219 15.11 -5.94 -16.55
C GLY A 219 15.48 -4.53 -17.00
N VAL A 220 16.77 -4.33 -17.27
CA VAL A 220 17.23 -3.43 -18.34
C VAL A 220 17.51 -4.31 -19.55
N GLY A 221 16.80 -4.02 -20.64
CA GLY A 221 16.62 -4.90 -21.79
C GLY A 221 17.90 -5.52 -22.34
N THR A 222 17.80 -6.80 -22.69
CA THR A 222 18.73 -7.44 -23.64
C THR A 222 18.73 -6.58 -24.91
N PRO A 223 19.85 -5.94 -25.30
CA PRO A 223 19.91 -5.31 -26.62
C PRO A 223 19.69 -6.40 -27.69
N PRO A 224 19.00 -6.08 -28.80
CA PRO A 224 18.79 -7.05 -29.86
C PRO A 224 20.16 -7.53 -30.34
N ALA A 225 20.31 -8.86 -30.43
CA ALA A 225 21.52 -9.47 -30.95
C ALA A 225 21.82 -8.88 -32.33
N GLU A 226 22.92 -8.13 -32.43
CA GLU A 226 23.49 -7.76 -33.72
C GLU A 226 23.76 -9.07 -34.47
N SER A 227 23.01 -9.26 -35.55
CA SER A 227 23.25 -10.29 -36.54
C SER A 227 24.66 -10.09 -37.09
N SER A 228 25.57 -10.96 -36.65
CA SER A 228 26.90 -11.11 -37.21
C SER A 228 26.80 -11.62 -38.65
N GLU A 229 26.68 -10.70 -39.60
CA GLU A 229 27.20 -10.91 -40.94
C GLU A 229 28.73 -11.01 -40.84
N THR A 230 29.26 -12.14 -41.28
CA THR A 230 30.70 -12.35 -41.51
C THR A 230 30.84 -12.98 -42.90
N PRO A 231 32.00 -12.80 -43.54
CA PRO A 231 32.24 -11.95 -44.70
C PRO A 231 31.99 -12.61 -46.06
#